data_AF-A0A838B2X2-F1
#
_entry.id   AF-A0A838B2X2-F1
#
_cell.length_a   1.000
_cell.length_b   1.000
_cell.length_c   1.000
_cell.angle_alpha   90.00
_cell.angle_beta   90.00
_cell.angle_gamma   90.00
#
_symmetry.space_group_name_H-M   'P 1'
#
loop_
_entity.id
_entity.type
_entity.pdbx_description
1 polymer ?
#
loop_
_entity_poly.entity_id
_entity_poly.type
_entity_poly.pdbx_seq_one_letter_code
_entity_poly.pdbx_strand_id
1 'polypeptide(L)'
;MKFGFVAAVLAALIAFPVAAADIDRASLYRAQSVTNGTGEENRAWGLAPCLEEVLVKVSGDPRLIGDPRVAEMSRHAADYVTDVSYRDLLNNRPPHDEQGTHDRPQYLTADFDPDRIDALLASLGRKPWPVPRPAIVALLDIKPMKGDSFTLVRDGGGELVADMRGALADAAHRTGLPLELPKPQDVALADVADTLGGDASLSGTLAWRQEALGWVGDWRLGFKGREYRWQVRGVSFDDAFRNATRGTLQILSGNGQP
;
A
#
# COMPACT_ATOMS: atom_id res chain seq x y z
N MET A 1 -46.72 -24.97 -7.19
CA MET A 1 -46.83 -24.01 -8.32
C MET A 1 -46.98 -22.63 -7.69
N LYS A 2 -46.06 -21.66 -7.76
CA LYS A 2 -45.01 -21.31 -8.73
C LYS A 2 -43.91 -20.48 -8.00
N PHE A 3 -42.66 -20.68 -8.44
CA PHE A 3 -41.48 -19.78 -8.52
C PHE A 3 -41.46 -18.53 -7.62
N GLY A 4 -40.46 -18.24 -6.78
CA GLY A 4 -39.02 -18.45 -6.95
C GLY A 4 -38.37 -17.10 -7.28
N PHE A 5 -37.50 -16.57 -6.40
CA PHE A 5 -36.29 -15.79 -6.68
C PHE A 5 -35.65 -15.39 -5.35
N VAL A 6 -34.77 -16.25 -4.82
CA VAL A 6 -33.78 -15.83 -3.82
C VAL A 6 -32.64 -15.24 -4.63
N ALA A 7 -32.59 -13.92 -4.74
CA ALA A 7 -31.44 -13.22 -5.29
C ALA A 7 -30.33 -13.24 -4.23
N ALA A 8 -29.47 -14.25 -4.30
CA ALA A 8 -28.19 -14.25 -3.60
C ALA A 8 -27.32 -13.15 -4.24
N VAL A 9 -27.27 -11.99 -3.60
CA VAL A 9 -26.33 -10.92 -3.96
C VAL A 9 -24.95 -11.36 -3.50
N LEU A 10 -24.16 -11.83 -4.46
CA LEU A 10 -22.76 -12.17 -4.29
C LEU A 10 -22.01 -10.86 -3.96
N ALA A 11 -21.67 -10.67 -2.69
CA ALA A 11 -20.72 -9.64 -2.29
C ALA A 11 -19.35 -10.07 -2.83
N ALA A 12 -18.98 -9.56 -4.01
CA ALA A 12 -17.64 -9.70 -4.54
C ALA A 12 -16.70 -8.84 -3.69
N LEU A 13 -16.15 -9.43 -2.62
CA LEU A 13 -14.87 -9.03 -2.08
C LEU A 13 -13.88 -9.11 -3.25
N ILE A 14 -13.43 -7.96 -3.74
CA ILE A 14 -12.29 -7.91 -4.65
C ILE A 14 -11.07 -8.26 -3.80
N ALA A 15 -10.84 -9.56 -3.61
CA ALA A 15 -9.57 -10.07 -3.20
C ALA A 15 -8.62 -9.76 -4.36
N PHE A 16 -7.84 -8.68 -4.27
CA PHE A 16 -6.78 -8.44 -5.22
C PHE A 16 -5.74 -9.55 -5.02
N PRO A 17 -5.55 -10.48 -5.98
CA PRO A 17 -4.33 -11.27 -5.95
C PRO A 17 -3.18 -10.27 -6.06
N VAL A 18 -2.15 -10.43 -5.23
CA VAL A 18 -0.88 -9.72 -5.39
C VAL A 18 -0.16 -10.35 -6.58
N ALA A 19 -0.66 -10.06 -7.77
CA ALA A 19 0.05 -10.22 -9.03
C ALA A 19 0.78 -8.90 -9.28
N ALA A 20 2.00 -8.96 -9.81
CA ALA A 20 2.70 -7.76 -10.25
C ALA A 20 1.83 -7.05 -11.30
N ALA A 21 1.16 -5.98 -10.91
CA ALA A 21 0.51 -5.10 -11.85
C ALA A 21 1.60 -4.26 -12.51
N ASP A 22 1.57 -4.14 -13.83
CA ASP A 22 2.39 -3.15 -14.53
C ASP A 22 2.08 -1.78 -13.92
N ILE A 23 3.09 -1.18 -13.29
CA ILE A 23 2.98 0.15 -12.73
C ILE A 23 3.02 1.14 -13.89
N ASP A 24 1.85 1.53 -14.37
CA ASP A 24 1.74 2.59 -15.37
C ASP A 24 2.14 3.94 -14.76
N ARG A 25 2.63 4.86 -15.59
CA ARG A 25 3.08 6.17 -15.12
C ARG A 25 1.95 6.95 -14.45
N ALA A 26 0.73 6.92 -14.98
CA ALA A 26 -0.38 7.70 -14.44
C ALA A 26 -0.76 7.25 -13.01
N SER A 27 -0.71 5.95 -12.74
CA SER A 27 -0.99 5.35 -11.44
C SER A 27 -0.03 5.84 -10.34
N LEU A 28 1.17 6.29 -10.69
CA LEU A 28 2.13 6.88 -9.75
C LEU A 28 1.69 8.25 -9.24
N TYR A 29 0.94 9.00 -10.05
CA TYR A 29 0.43 10.33 -9.72
C TYR A 29 -1.02 10.28 -9.20
N ARG A 30 -1.47 9.10 -8.78
CA ARG A 30 -2.78 8.86 -8.17
C ARG A 30 -2.60 8.34 -6.75
N ALA A 31 -3.40 8.87 -5.83
CA ALA A 31 -3.53 8.37 -4.46
C ALA A 31 -4.98 8.37 -3.99
N GLN A 32 -5.23 7.67 -2.90
CA GLN A 32 -6.54 7.56 -2.29
C GLN A 32 -6.46 7.77 -0.78
N SER A 33 -7.46 8.43 -0.22
CA SER A 33 -7.65 8.59 1.22
C SER A 33 -9.10 8.36 1.61
N VAL A 34 -9.36 8.34 2.91
CA VAL A 34 -10.72 8.34 3.46
C VAL A 34 -11.04 9.74 3.96
N THR A 35 -12.21 10.22 3.61
CA THR A 35 -12.77 11.50 4.07
C THR A 35 -14.16 11.27 4.66
N ASN A 36 -14.59 12.12 5.58
CA ASN A 36 -15.96 12.14 6.08
C ASN A 36 -16.72 13.21 5.30
N GLY A 37 -17.45 12.82 4.26
CA GLY A 37 -18.20 13.74 3.41
C GLY A 37 -17.38 14.35 2.26
N THR A 38 -18.08 15.16 1.46
CA THR A 38 -17.58 15.71 0.18
C THR A 38 -17.51 17.25 0.17
N GLY A 39 -17.76 17.89 1.31
CA GLY A 39 -17.60 19.34 1.50
C GLY A 39 -16.16 19.80 1.24
N GLU A 40 -15.97 21.09 1.01
CA GLU A 40 -14.65 21.68 0.68
C GLU A 40 -13.61 21.43 1.77
N GLU A 41 -13.98 21.62 3.03
CA GLU A 41 -13.11 21.32 4.17
C GLU A 41 -12.71 19.84 4.18
N ASN A 42 -13.69 18.93 4.15
CA ASN A 42 -13.44 17.49 4.14
C ASN A 42 -12.59 17.05 2.94
N ARG A 43 -12.81 17.66 1.77
CA ARG A 43 -11.97 17.46 0.58
C ARG A 43 -10.53 17.89 0.85
N ALA A 44 -10.29 19.07 1.40
CA ALA A 44 -8.94 19.55 1.71
C ALA A 44 -8.23 18.60 2.69
N TRP A 45 -8.94 18.15 3.74
CA TRP A 45 -8.46 17.14 4.68
C TRP A 45 -8.10 15.82 4.00
N GLY A 46 -8.92 15.33 3.07
CA GLY A 46 -8.66 14.10 2.31
C GLY A 46 -7.55 14.23 1.27
N LEU A 47 -7.35 15.41 0.68
CA LEU A 47 -6.32 15.64 -0.34
C LEU A 47 -4.91 15.75 0.26
N ALA A 48 -4.77 16.30 1.47
CA ALA A 48 -3.47 16.45 2.12
C ALA A 48 -2.64 15.15 2.23
N PRO A 49 -3.17 14.02 2.72
CA PRO A 49 -2.44 12.75 2.73
C PRO A 49 -2.24 12.15 1.33
N CYS A 50 -3.12 12.46 0.36
CA CYS A 50 -2.94 12.02 -1.02
C CYS A 50 -1.70 12.67 -1.66
N LEU A 51 -1.47 13.97 -1.42
CA LEU A 51 -0.28 14.65 -1.94
C LEU A 51 1.00 14.07 -1.34
N GLU A 52 1.05 13.87 -0.01
CA GLU A 52 2.21 13.27 0.66
C GLU A 52 2.51 11.88 0.07
N GLU A 53 1.47 11.06 -0.11
CA GLU A 53 1.61 9.73 -0.71
C GLU A 53 2.16 9.79 -2.14
N VAL A 54 1.62 10.66 -3.01
CA VAL A 54 2.10 10.81 -4.39
C VAL A 54 3.56 11.28 -4.42
N LEU A 55 3.96 12.22 -3.58
CA LEU A 55 5.35 12.68 -3.52
C LEU A 55 6.31 11.53 -3.15
N VAL A 56 5.94 10.70 -2.16
CA VAL A 56 6.71 9.50 -1.79
C VAL A 56 6.70 8.48 -2.92
N LYS A 57 5.54 8.18 -3.48
CA LYS A 57 5.32 7.18 -4.53
C LYS A 57 6.11 7.52 -5.78
N VAL A 58 6.09 8.78 -6.22
CA VAL A 58 6.78 9.25 -7.43
C VAL A 58 8.29 9.36 -7.20
N SER A 59 8.76 9.90 -6.08
CA SER A 59 10.20 10.08 -5.82
C SER A 59 10.92 8.83 -5.33
N GLY A 60 10.18 7.88 -4.76
CA GLY A 60 10.73 6.76 -4.02
C GLY A 60 11.36 7.12 -2.67
N ASP A 61 11.14 8.34 -2.15
CA ASP A 61 11.73 8.77 -0.88
C ASP A 61 10.68 8.82 0.25
N PRO A 62 10.62 7.79 1.11
CA PRO A 62 9.69 7.78 2.25
C PRO A 62 10.02 8.79 3.33
N ARG A 63 11.20 9.44 3.30
CA ARG A 63 11.57 10.50 4.26
C ARG A 63 10.81 11.81 4.03
N LEU A 64 10.06 11.90 2.93
CA LEU A 64 9.12 13.00 2.70
C LEU A 64 7.90 12.93 3.63
N ILE A 65 7.62 11.76 4.22
CA ILE A 65 6.56 11.59 5.21
C ILE A 65 6.93 12.38 6.46
N GLY A 66 6.09 13.33 6.83
CA GLY A 66 6.34 14.21 7.97
C GLY A 66 7.39 15.30 7.75
N ASP A 67 7.89 15.50 6.51
CA ASP A 67 8.71 16.68 6.20
C ASP A 67 7.85 17.95 6.37
N PRO A 68 8.25 18.92 7.21
CA PRO A 68 7.46 20.14 7.43
C PRO A 68 7.14 20.93 6.15
N ARG A 69 8.02 20.85 5.14
CA ARG A 69 7.81 21.50 3.84
C ARG A 69 6.70 20.80 3.05
N VAL A 70 6.65 19.47 3.11
CA VAL A 70 5.57 18.67 2.51
C VAL A 70 4.26 18.93 3.25
N ALA A 71 4.28 19.00 4.58
CA ALA A 71 3.11 19.32 5.38
C ALA A 71 2.49 20.68 5.00
N GLU A 72 3.32 21.69 4.70
CA GLU A 72 2.86 22.98 4.17
C GLU A 72 2.27 22.84 2.76
N MET A 73 2.97 22.17 1.84
CA MET A 73 2.48 21.93 0.48
C MET A 73 1.14 21.19 0.46
N SER A 74 0.95 20.21 1.36
CA SER A 74 -0.28 19.42 1.48
C SER A 74 -1.51 20.22 1.89
N ARG A 75 -1.34 21.38 2.54
CA ARG A 75 -2.47 22.32 2.79
C ARG A 75 -3.04 22.89 1.50
N HIS A 76 -2.22 22.93 0.45
CA HIS A 76 -2.54 23.41 -0.88
C HIS A 76 -2.68 22.26 -1.89
N ALA A 77 -2.97 21.04 -1.42
CA ALA A 77 -3.02 19.86 -2.28
C ALA A 77 -3.99 20.02 -3.47
N ALA A 78 -5.10 20.74 -3.30
CA ALA A 78 -6.07 21.01 -4.35
C ALA A 78 -5.49 21.75 -5.57
N ASP A 79 -4.41 22.53 -5.39
CA ASP A 79 -3.78 23.29 -6.48
C ASP A 79 -3.00 22.37 -7.45
N TYR A 80 -2.77 21.11 -7.08
CA TYR A 80 -1.97 20.16 -7.87
C TYR A 80 -2.82 19.05 -8.51
N VAL A 81 -4.13 19.05 -8.28
CA VAL A 81 -5.05 17.99 -8.68
C VAL A 81 -5.66 18.28 -10.05
N THR A 82 -5.77 17.26 -10.89
CA THR A 82 -6.49 17.32 -12.16
C THR A 82 -7.90 16.74 -12.05
N ASP A 83 -8.11 15.72 -11.21
CA ASP A 83 -9.42 15.12 -10.97
C ASP A 83 -9.58 14.60 -9.53
N VAL A 84 -10.82 14.66 -9.01
CA VAL A 84 -11.19 14.07 -7.71
C VAL A 84 -12.47 13.27 -7.87
N SER A 85 -12.43 12.00 -7.48
CA SER A 85 -13.60 11.13 -7.44
C SER A 85 -13.88 10.61 -6.05
N TYR A 86 -15.16 10.38 -5.76
CA TYR A 86 -15.64 9.88 -4.48
C TYR A 86 -16.32 8.53 -4.65
N ARG A 87 -16.10 7.61 -3.71
CA ARG A 87 -16.83 6.34 -3.64
C ARG A 87 -17.32 6.09 -2.22
N ASP A 88 -18.63 5.88 -2.08
CA ASP A 88 -19.28 5.61 -0.80
C ASP A 88 -18.80 4.27 -0.22
N LEU A 89 -18.23 4.33 0.98
CA LEU A 89 -17.80 3.15 1.74
C LEU A 89 -18.98 2.31 2.22
N LEU A 90 -20.15 2.93 2.43
CA LEU A 90 -21.33 2.25 2.96
C LEU A 90 -22.18 1.58 1.87
N ASN A 91 -21.77 1.64 0.60
CA ASN A 91 -22.46 1.00 -0.53
C ASN A 91 -23.99 1.22 -0.50
N ASN A 92 -24.42 2.47 -0.29
CA ASN A 92 -25.83 2.89 -0.16
C ASN A 92 -26.61 2.33 1.05
N ARG A 93 -25.95 1.74 2.06
CA ARG A 93 -26.63 1.39 3.31
C ARG A 93 -27.11 2.67 4.02
N PRO A 94 -28.35 2.70 4.56
CA PRO A 94 -28.83 3.85 5.32
C PRO A 94 -27.94 4.09 6.55
N PRO A 95 -27.70 5.35 6.95
CA PRO A 95 -27.01 5.64 8.20
C PRO A 95 -27.90 5.16 9.35
N HIS A 96 -27.29 4.50 10.34
CA HIS A 96 -27.99 4.06 11.53
C HIS A 96 -27.79 5.07 12.66
N ASP A 97 -28.33 6.27 12.52
CA ASP A 97 -28.34 7.24 13.63
C ASP A 97 -29.39 8.36 13.47
N GLU A 98 -30.31 8.43 14.45
CA GLU A 98 -31.15 9.61 14.74
C GLU A 98 -30.32 10.76 15.38
N GLN A 99 -28.99 10.75 15.20
CA GLN A 99 -28.01 11.63 15.85
C GLN A 99 -27.10 12.35 14.83
N GLY A 100 -27.66 12.78 13.70
CA GLY A 100 -27.26 14.04 13.06
C GLY A 100 -25.78 14.26 12.71
N THR A 101 -25.01 13.24 12.31
CA THR A 101 -23.78 13.47 11.53
C THR A 101 -24.10 13.25 10.05
N HIS A 102 -24.27 14.34 9.30
CA HIS A 102 -24.71 14.28 7.90
C HIS A 102 -23.67 13.69 6.94
N ASP A 103 -22.40 13.66 7.33
CA ASP A 103 -21.29 13.31 6.44
C ASP A 103 -20.92 11.82 6.52
N ARG A 104 -21.05 11.14 5.39
CA ARG A 104 -20.72 9.71 5.24
C ARG A 104 -19.23 9.51 4.94
N PRO A 105 -18.58 8.45 5.45
CA PRO A 105 -17.23 8.12 5.04
C PRO A 105 -17.20 7.81 3.53
N GLN A 106 -16.30 8.47 2.80
CA GLN A 106 -16.06 8.27 1.37
C GLN A 106 -14.59 7.93 1.15
N TYR A 107 -14.31 7.08 0.16
CA TYR A 107 -13.00 7.07 -0.47
C TYR A 107 -12.89 8.29 -1.38
N LEU A 108 -11.88 9.12 -1.15
CA LEU A 108 -11.46 10.19 -2.06
C LEU A 108 -10.29 9.69 -2.88
N THR A 109 -10.43 9.64 -4.20
CA THR A 109 -9.32 9.34 -5.12
C THR A 109 -8.94 10.62 -5.84
N ALA A 110 -7.66 10.97 -5.81
CA ALA A 110 -7.13 12.17 -6.43
C ALA A 110 -6.11 11.81 -7.51
N ASP A 111 -6.29 12.37 -8.69
CA ASP A 111 -5.33 12.38 -9.78
C ASP A 111 -4.58 13.71 -9.78
N PHE A 112 -3.25 13.66 -9.78
CA PHE A 112 -2.40 14.83 -9.74
C PHE A 112 -1.76 15.14 -11.09
N ASP A 113 -1.55 16.43 -11.36
CA ASP A 113 -0.84 16.92 -12.53
C ASP A 113 0.65 16.50 -12.46
N PRO A 114 1.16 15.68 -13.40
CA PRO A 114 2.52 15.18 -13.32
C PRO A 114 3.59 16.27 -13.34
N ASP A 115 3.40 17.33 -14.13
CA ASP A 115 4.39 18.41 -14.26
C ASP A 115 4.46 19.23 -12.97
N ARG A 116 3.31 19.47 -12.32
CA ARG A 116 3.25 20.16 -11.02
C ARG A 116 3.89 19.33 -9.90
N ILE A 117 3.61 18.03 -9.86
CA ILE A 117 4.23 17.13 -8.88
C ILE A 117 5.75 17.03 -9.09
N ASP A 118 6.20 16.90 -10.33
CA ASP A 118 7.62 16.84 -10.66
C ASP A 118 8.32 18.17 -10.28
N ALA A 119 7.65 19.32 -10.46
CA ALA A 119 8.13 20.62 -10.00
C ALA A 119 8.21 20.74 -8.47
N LEU A 120 7.21 20.23 -7.73
CA LEU A 120 7.25 20.16 -6.26
C LEU A 120 8.43 19.30 -5.78
N LEU A 121 8.61 18.12 -6.36
CA LEU A 121 9.74 17.26 -6.05
C LEU A 121 11.08 17.95 -6.32
N ALA A 122 11.20 18.64 -7.46
CA ALA A 122 12.40 19.42 -7.77
C ALA A 122 12.68 20.50 -6.70
N SER A 123 11.65 21.20 -6.21
CA SER A 123 11.78 22.19 -5.13
C SER A 123 12.24 21.57 -3.79
N LEU A 124 11.95 20.29 -3.57
CA LEU A 124 12.41 19.50 -2.41
C LEU A 124 13.80 18.87 -2.62
N GLY A 125 14.42 19.08 -3.79
CA GLY A 125 15.69 18.45 -4.16
C GLY A 125 15.54 16.95 -4.46
N ARG A 126 14.36 16.52 -4.92
CA ARG A 126 14.04 15.15 -5.32
C ARG A 126 13.82 15.06 -6.81
N LYS A 127 13.86 13.84 -7.34
CA LYS A 127 13.58 13.54 -8.74
C LYS A 127 12.59 12.38 -8.81
N PRO A 128 11.71 12.34 -9.81
CA PRO A 128 10.87 11.18 -10.06
C PRO A 128 11.72 9.91 -10.29
N TRP A 129 11.31 8.80 -9.69
CA TRP A 129 11.86 7.47 -9.94
C TRP A 129 11.16 6.86 -11.18
N PRO A 130 11.87 6.68 -12.30
CA PRO A 130 11.25 6.31 -13.58
C PRO A 130 10.69 4.89 -13.61
N VAL A 131 9.79 4.67 -14.57
CA VAL A 131 9.34 3.34 -15.02
C VAL A 131 10.27 2.81 -16.14
N PRO A 132 10.38 1.48 -16.36
CA PRO A 132 9.80 0.41 -15.54
C PRO A 132 10.48 0.30 -14.17
N ARG A 133 9.71 -0.09 -13.16
CA ARG A 133 10.22 -0.35 -11.80
C ARG A 133 10.62 -1.83 -11.67
N PRO A 134 11.65 -2.17 -10.88
CA PRO A 134 12.08 -3.55 -10.69
C PRO A 134 10.95 -4.41 -10.12
N ALA A 135 10.68 -5.56 -10.73
CA ALA A 135 9.72 -6.54 -10.22
C ALA A 135 10.24 -7.18 -8.92
N ILE A 136 9.38 -7.27 -7.89
CA ILE A 136 9.76 -7.75 -6.56
C ILE A 136 8.98 -9.02 -6.24
N VAL A 137 9.69 -10.09 -5.90
CA VAL A 137 9.10 -11.30 -5.33
C VAL A 137 9.24 -11.26 -3.81
N ALA A 138 8.12 -11.34 -3.09
CA ALA A 138 8.08 -11.27 -1.63
C ALA A 138 7.89 -12.66 -0.99
N LEU A 139 8.85 -13.08 -0.16
CA LEU A 139 8.82 -14.32 0.62
C LEU A 139 8.80 -13.99 2.11
N LEU A 140 7.60 -13.96 2.70
CA LEU A 140 7.38 -13.47 4.05
C LEU A 140 6.84 -14.58 4.96
N ASP A 141 7.58 -14.90 6.02
CA ASP A 141 7.14 -15.85 7.04
C ASP A 141 6.43 -15.14 8.18
N ILE A 142 5.21 -15.57 8.47
CA ILE A 142 4.36 -15.01 9.52
C ILE A 142 4.34 -15.93 10.73
N LYS A 143 4.61 -15.35 11.91
CA LYS A 143 4.53 -16.03 13.21
C LYS A 143 3.45 -15.36 14.06
N PRO A 144 2.19 -15.79 13.96
CA PRO A 144 1.08 -15.15 14.65
C PRO A 144 1.13 -15.37 16.17
N MET A 145 0.31 -14.61 16.91
CA MET A 145 0.15 -14.79 18.36
C MET A 145 -0.43 -16.17 18.72
N LYS A 146 -1.35 -16.66 17.87
CA LYS A 146 -2.05 -17.94 18.02
C LYS A 146 -2.05 -18.67 16.69
N GLY A 147 -1.95 -19.99 16.74
CA GLY A 147 -1.90 -20.84 15.55
C GLY A 147 -0.48 -21.06 15.03
N ASP A 148 -0.39 -21.82 13.95
CA ASP A 148 0.89 -22.20 13.34
C ASP A 148 1.50 -21.05 12.53
N SER A 149 2.82 -21.08 12.41
CA SER A 149 3.53 -20.18 11.49
C SER A 149 3.28 -20.59 10.04
N PHE A 150 3.21 -19.62 9.15
CA PHE A 150 2.94 -19.85 7.73
C PHE A 150 3.70 -18.85 6.86
N THR A 151 4.00 -19.24 5.62
CA THR A 151 4.51 -18.32 4.61
C THR A 151 3.34 -17.64 3.91
N LEU A 152 3.40 -16.33 3.73
CA LEU A 152 2.37 -15.57 3.02
C LEU A 152 2.44 -15.91 1.52
N VAL A 153 1.34 -16.43 0.99
CA VAL A 153 1.22 -16.90 -0.39
C VAL A 153 0.11 -16.14 -1.12
N ARG A 154 0.17 -16.17 -2.45
CA ARG A 154 -0.75 -15.44 -3.32
C ARG A 154 -2.21 -15.83 -3.13
N ASP A 155 -2.49 -17.11 -2.92
CA ASP A 155 -3.85 -17.68 -2.93
C ASP A 155 -4.03 -18.71 -1.80
N GLY A 156 -5.27 -18.83 -1.31
CA GLY A 156 -5.63 -19.76 -0.23
C GLY A 156 -5.44 -19.19 1.18
N GLY A 157 -5.52 -20.05 2.19
CA GLY A 157 -5.41 -19.66 3.61
C GLY A 157 -6.71 -19.21 4.26
N GLY A 158 -6.66 -18.94 5.56
CA GLY A 158 -7.78 -18.43 6.35
C GLY A 158 -7.90 -16.90 6.32
N GLU A 159 -8.83 -16.36 7.10
CA GLU A 159 -9.15 -14.92 7.17
C GLU A 159 -7.91 -14.05 7.43
N LEU A 160 -7.10 -14.39 8.44
CA LEU A 160 -5.85 -13.68 8.75
C LEU A 160 -4.89 -13.60 7.54
N VAL A 161 -4.80 -14.68 6.75
CA VAL A 161 -3.93 -14.74 5.57
C VAL A 161 -4.46 -13.80 4.49
N ALA A 162 -5.78 -13.76 4.30
CA ALA A 162 -6.43 -12.85 3.36
C ALA A 162 -6.25 -11.38 3.77
N ASP A 163 -6.41 -11.07 5.06
CA ASP A 163 -6.21 -9.71 5.61
C ASP A 163 -4.76 -9.24 5.43
N MET A 164 -3.79 -10.08 5.79
CA MET A 164 -2.37 -9.76 5.63
C MET A 164 -1.97 -9.59 4.16
N ARG A 165 -2.54 -10.40 3.27
CA ARG A 165 -2.34 -10.24 1.83
C ARG A 165 -2.91 -8.91 1.33
N GLY A 166 -4.10 -8.54 1.78
CA GLY A 166 -4.72 -7.26 1.48
C GLY A 166 -3.87 -6.08 1.97
N ALA A 167 -3.36 -6.16 3.20
CA ALA A 167 -2.50 -5.12 3.78
C ALA A 167 -1.15 -4.98 3.04
N LEU A 168 -0.53 -6.09 2.64
CA LEU A 168 0.67 -6.04 1.81
C LEU A 168 0.38 -5.47 0.41
N ALA A 169 -0.74 -5.86 -0.20
CA ALA A 169 -1.17 -5.34 -1.50
C ALA A 169 -1.38 -3.81 -1.44
N ASP A 170 -2.08 -3.32 -0.41
CA ASP A 170 -2.26 -1.90 -0.15
C ASP A 170 -0.91 -1.19 0.04
N ALA A 171 -0.03 -1.73 0.89
CA ALA A 171 1.29 -1.16 1.13
C ALA A 171 2.16 -1.10 -0.13
N ALA A 172 2.07 -2.09 -1.02
CA ALA A 172 2.75 -2.11 -2.31
C ALA A 172 2.13 -1.10 -3.30
N HIS A 173 0.80 -1.01 -3.34
CA HIS A 173 0.08 -0.06 -4.19
C HIS A 173 0.41 1.39 -3.84
N ARG A 174 0.40 1.73 -2.55
CA ARG A 174 0.70 3.07 -2.03
C ARG A 174 2.17 3.49 -2.24
N THR A 175 3.07 2.51 -2.41
CA THR A 175 4.49 2.75 -2.75
C THR A 175 4.76 2.65 -4.25
N GLY A 176 3.78 2.22 -5.06
CA GLY A 176 3.94 2.00 -6.49
C GLY A 176 4.99 0.93 -6.79
N LEU A 177 5.04 -0.14 -5.98
CA LEU A 177 5.94 -1.26 -6.17
C LEU A 177 5.23 -2.42 -6.89
N PRO A 178 5.80 -2.95 -7.98
CA PRO A 178 5.31 -4.18 -8.61
C PRO A 178 5.76 -5.38 -7.76
N LEU A 179 5.03 -5.63 -6.67
CA LEU A 179 5.31 -6.69 -5.71
C LEU A 179 4.39 -7.89 -5.97
N GLU A 180 4.96 -9.09 -5.91
CA GLU A 180 4.29 -10.35 -6.16
C GLU A 180 4.57 -11.37 -5.05
N LEU A 181 3.53 -12.13 -4.67
CA LEU A 181 3.66 -13.26 -3.75
C LEU A 181 3.81 -14.59 -4.51
N PRO A 182 4.58 -15.56 -3.99
CA PRO A 182 4.66 -16.89 -4.58
C PRO A 182 3.32 -17.61 -4.51
N LYS A 183 3.07 -18.50 -5.47
CA LYS A 183 1.95 -19.44 -5.34
C LYS A 183 2.31 -20.50 -4.30
N PRO A 184 1.32 -21.15 -3.67
CA PRO A 184 1.59 -22.15 -2.63
C PRO A 184 2.58 -23.25 -3.05
N GLN A 185 2.51 -23.71 -4.31
CA GLN A 185 3.42 -24.74 -4.82
C GLN A 185 4.87 -24.27 -5.04
N ASP A 186 5.10 -22.95 -5.14
CA ASP A 186 6.40 -22.38 -5.49
C ASP A 186 7.26 -22.09 -4.24
N VAL A 187 6.66 -22.09 -3.04
CA VAL A 187 7.34 -21.71 -1.78
C VAL A 187 8.53 -22.60 -1.45
N ALA A 188 8.48 -23.88 -1.82
CA ALA A 188 9.54 -24.84 -1.52
C ALA A 188 10.74 -24.75 -2.47
N LEU A 189 10.72 -23.86 -3.46
CA LEU A 189 11.79 -23.71 -4.43
C LEU A 189 12.96 -22.96 -3.78
N ALA A 190 14.18 -23.46 -3.96
CA ALA A 190 15.39 -22.90 -3.34
C ALA A 190 15.68 -21.46 -3.80
N ASP A 191 15.24 -21.09 -5.01
CA ASP A 191 15.31 -19.71 -5.52
C ASP A 191 13.97 -19.29 -6.13
N VAL A 192 13.05 -18.92 -5.24
CA VAL A 192 11.69 -18.48 -5.62
C VAL A 192 11.74 -17.23 -6.49
N ALA A 193 12.69 -16.31 -6.26
CA ALA A 193 12.77 -15.06 -7.00
C ALA A 193 13.23 -15.27 -8.44
N ASP A 194 14.30 -16.06 -8.63
CA ASP A 194 14.77 -16.42 -9.98
C ASP A 194 13.72 -17.24 -10.74
N THR A 195 12.99 -18.12 -10.04
CA THR A 195 11.94 -18.94 -10.66
C THR A 195 10.74 -18.11 -11.10
N LEU A 196 10.40 -17.06 -10.34
CA LEU A 196 9.29 -16.17 -10.67
C LEU A 196 9.71 -14.99 -11.57
N GLY A 197 11.00 -14.88 -11.92
CA GLY A 197 11.53 -13.86 -12.83
C GLY A 197 11.56 -12.44 -12.25
N GLY A 198 11.69 -12.31 -10.92
CA GLY A 198 11.78 -11.00 -10.26
C GLY A 198 13.17 -10.36 -10.38
N ASP A 199 13.22 -9.03 -10.50
CA ASP A 199 14.48 -8.26 -10.48
C ASP A 199 15.06 -8.14 -9.06
N ALA A 200 14.20 -8.26 -8.03
CA ALA A 200 14.54 -8.16 -6.62
C ALA A 200 13.77 -9.16 -5.76
N SER A 201 14.37 -9.59 -4.65
CA SER A 201 13.76 -10.50 -3.68
C SER A 201 13.62 -9.83 -2.31
N LEU A 202 12.37 -9.66 -1.85
CA LEU A 202 12.08 -9.20 -0.49
C LEU A 202 11.77 -10.42 0.37
N SER A 203 12.64 -10.75 1.32
CA SER A 203 12.41 -11.83 2.27
C SER A 203 12.32 -11.30 3.69
N GLY A 204 11.59 -11.99 4.57
CA GLY A 204 11.52 -11.54 5.96
C GLY A 204 10.65 -12.38 6.86
N THR A 205 10.66 -12.02 8.14
CA THR A 205 9.76 -12.60 9.14
C THR A 205 8.94 -11.50 9.77
N LEU A 206 7.64 -11.74 9.94
CA LEU A 206 6.74 -10.90 10.69
C LEU A 206 6.20 -11.71 11.88
N ALA A 207 6.62 -11.37 13.09
CA ALA A 207 6.31 -12.15 14.28
C ALA A 207 5.62 -11.33 15.36
N TRP A 208 4.51 -11.83 15.89
CA TRP A 208 3.90 -11.24 17.08
C TRP A 208 4.81 -11.46 18.29
N ARG A 209 5.02 -10.41 19.09
CA ARG A 209 5.86 -10.44 20.29
C ARG A 209 5.14 -9.73 21.43
N GLN A 210 4.90 -10.46 22.52
CA GLN A 210 4.22 -9.91 23.69
C GLN A 210 5.06 -8.79 24.34
N GLU A 211 6.39 -8.92 24.36
CA GLU A 211 7.29 -7.93 24.96
C GLU A 211 7.32 -6.62 24.17
N ALA A 212 7.03 -6.68 22.86
CA ALA A 212 6.94 -5.51 22.00
C ALA A 212 5.52 -4.93 21.96
N LEU A 213 4.52 -5.59 22.57
CA LEU A 213 3.10 -5.26 22.49
C LEU A 213 2.62 -5.11 21.03
N GLY A 214 3.20 -5.88 20.11
CA GLY A 214 2.98 -5.68 18.68
C GLY A 214 3.73 -6.69 17.81
N TRP A 215 3.63 -6.47 16.50
CA TRP A 215 4.41 -7.20 15.51
C TRP A 215 5.85 -6.67 15.43
N VAL A 216 6.78 -7.59 15.18
CA VAL A 216 8.17 -7.33 14.88
C VAL A 216 8.45 -7.85 13.48
N GLY A 217 8.87 -6.94 12.60
CA GLY A 217 9.24 -7.24 11.22
C GLY A 217 10.75 -7.18 11.05
N ASP A 218 11.33 -8.23 10.48
CA ASP A 218 12.73 -8.33 10.09
C ASP A 218 12.80 -8.55 8.58
N TRP A 219 13.34 -7.58 7.84
CA TRP A 219 13.29 -7.55 6.38
C TRP A 219 14.68 -7.68 5.78
N ARG A 220 14.76 -8.34 4.63
CA ARG A 220 15.95 -8.45 3.79
C ARG A 220 15.58 -8.25 2.33
N LEU A 221 16.31 -7.38 1.64
CA LEU A 221 16.14 -7.18 0.20
C LEU A 221 17.41 -7.62 -0.53
N GLY A 222 17.30 -8.58 -1.43
CA GLY A 222 18.31 -8.92 -2.41
C GLY A 222 18.09 -8.13 -3.69
N PHE A 223 19.07 -7.33 -4.11
CA PHE A 223 18.99 -6.57 -5.37
C PHE A 223 20.39 -6.31 -5.94
N LYS A 224 20.61 -6.66 -7.21
CA LYS A 224 21.88 -6.48 -7.94
C LYS A 224 23.11 -7.01 -7.17
N GLY A 225 22.98 -8.21 -6.57
CA GLY A 225 24.04 -8.85 -5.80
C GLY A 225 24.36 -8.20 -4.45
N ARG A 226 23.54 -7.25 -3.99
CA ARG A 226 23.63 -6.64 -2.66
C ARG A 226 22.45 -7.06 -1.80
N GLU A 227 22.73 -7.24 -0.52
CA GLU A 227 21.71 -7.50 0.49
C GLU A 227 21.56 -6.27 1.39
N TYR A 228 20.31 -5.91 1.68
CA TYR A 228 19.94 -4.81 2.57
C TYR A 228 19.06 -5.36 3.69
N ARG A 229 19.15 -4.80 4.90
CA ARG A 229 18.38 -5.26 6.06
C ARG A 229 17.87 -4.09 6.88
N TRP A 230 16.62 -4.16 7.32
CA TRP A 230 16.01 -3.21 8.25
C TRP A 230 14.92 -3.90 9.07
N GLN A 231 14.47 -3.26 10.14
CA GLN A 231 13.51 -3.84 11.08
C GLN A 231 12.50 -2.80 11.58
N VAL A 232 11.38 -3.29 12.09
CA VAL A 232 10.36 -2.51 12.80
C VAL A 232 9.81 -3.32 13.96
N ARG A 233 9.42 -2.66 15.06
CA ARG A 233 9.02 -3.33 16.30
C ARG A 233 7.84 -2.64 16.97
N GLY A 234 6.94 -3.43 17.54
CA GLY A 234 5.83 -2.93 18.35
C GLY A 234 4.76 -2.23 17.52
N VAL A 235 4.53 -2.70 16.29
CA VAL A 235 3.60 -2.08 15.33
C VAL A 235 2.45 -3.02 14.95
N SER A 236 1.44 -2.50 14.27
CA SER A 236 0.44 -3.35 13.59
C SER A 236 1.07 -4.12 12.42
N PHE A 237 0.41 -5.16 11.90
CA PHE A 237 0.94 -5.85 10.71
C PHE A 237 0.85 -4.95 9.46
N ASP A 238 -0.15 -4.07 9.36
CA ASP A 238 -0.26 -3.05 8.31
C ASP A 238 0.95 -2.11 8.31
N ASP A 239 1.31 -1.58 9.48
CA ASP A 239 2.47 -0.71 9.63
C ASP A 239 3.77 -1.45 9.36
N ALA A 240 3.85 -2.73 9.73
CA ALA A 240 4.99 -3.57 9.43
C ALA A 240 5.17 -3.77 7.92
N PHE A 241 4.11 -4.06 7.17
CA PHE A 241 4.17 -4.15 5.71
C PHE A 241 4.45 -2.80 5.05
N ARG A 242 3.89 -1.69 5.57
CA ARG A 242 4.24 -0.34 5.13
C ARG A 242 5.72 -0.04 5.34
N ASN A 243 6.30 -0.48 6.45
CA ASN A 243 7.75 -0.38 6.68
C ASN A 243 8.55 -1.23 5.69
N ALA A 244 8.13 -2.46 5.41
CA ALA A 244 8.78 -3.32 4.42
C ALA A 244 8.76 -2.72 3.01
N THR A 245 7.61 -2.23 2.54
CA THR A 245 7.49 -1.67 1.19
C THR A 245 8.17 -0.31 1.07
N ARG A 246 8.08 0.56 2.09
CA ARG A 246 8.82 1.84 2.10
C ARG A 246 10.34 1.62 2.10
N GLY A 247 10.84 0.66 2.86
CA GLY A 247 12.26 0.36 2.86
C GLY A 247 12.74 -0.15 1.50
N THR A 248 11.95 -1.03 0.89
CA THR A 248 12.19 -1.51 -0.49
C THR A 248 12.18 -0.37 -1.50
N LEU A 249 11.17 0.52 -1.43
CA LEU A 249 11.04 1.70 -2.27
C LEU A 249 12.28 2.61 -2.17
N GLN A 250 12.74 2.89 -0.94
CA GLN A 250 13.90 3.76 -0.70
C GLN A 250 15.19 3.19 -1.30
N ILE A 251 15.40 1.89 -1.14
CA ILE A 251 16.59 1.20 -1.66
C ILE A 251 16.57 1.17 -3.19
N LEU A 252 15.46 0.72 -3.79
CA LEU A 252 15.36 0.53 -5.24
C LEU A 252 15.35 1.84 -6.02
N SER A 253 14.84 2.92 -5.43
CA SER A 253 14.89 4.27 -6.01
C SER A 253 16.26 4.97 -5.84
N GLY A 254 17.19 4.38 -5.09
CA GLY A 254 18.52 4.95 -4.85
C GLY A 254 18.54 6.03 -3.77
N ASN A 255 17.49 6.15 -2.95
CA ASN A 255 17.40 7.11 -1.83
C ASN A 255 18.11 6.62 -0.55
N GLY A 256 18.87 5.52 -0.61
CA GLY A 256 19.69 5.00 0.48
C GLY A 256 19.04 3.84 1.24
N GLN A 257 19.55 3.57 2.45
CA GLN A 257 19.00 2.52 3.32
C GLN A 257 18.01 3.10 4.34
N PRO A 258 17.00 2.32 4.77
CA PRO A 258 16.00 2.73 5.77
C PRO A 258 16.57 2.82 7.19
#